data_AF-A0A7I7Q0I5-F1
#
_entry.id   AF-A0A7I7Q0I5-F1
#
_cell.length_a   1.000
_cell.length_b   1.000
_cell.length_c   1.000
_cell.angle_alpha   90.00
_cell.angle_beta   90.00
_cell.angle_gamma   90.00
#
_symmetry.space_group_name_H-M   'P 1'
#
loop_
_entity.id
_entity.type
_entity.pdbx_description
1 polymer ?
#
loop_
_entity_poly.entity_id
_entity_poly.type
_entity_poly.pdbx_seq_one_letter_code
_entity_poly.pdbx_strand_id
1 'polypeptide(L)'
;MQASSPEIAAMAIGFGVGGIVAQGSEAGGHARGRTPLDALLRIVRHNWPDMLLLAAGGISDGTAAAAALRAGADGVWVGTALVAATEANAHPEYQRRLIDMPGKTLRTRAFGPEWPDQPYRLLATPAVHSAEASAAQHNGTIGRTRLFPHSVNLPYDLPARSAAPTPETSGDWESMVYPAGQGVGAVRRIAPAAEIIEQMMSQARAYYCRPRQGSAGGNADIQ
;
A
#
# COMPACT_ATOMS: atom_id res chain seq x y z
N MET A 1 -8.69 10.26 9.97
CA MET A 1 -9.56 9.41 9.13
C MET A 1 -8.88 9.14 7.79
N GLN A 2 -9.01 7.93 7.22
CA GLN A 2 -8.48 7.65 5.88
C GLN A 2 -9.39 8.21 4.79
N ALA A 3 -8.83 8.97 3.84
CA ALA A 3 -9.55 9.56 2.72
C ALA A 3 -8.85 9.22 1.40
N SER A 4 -9.62 8.78 0.42
CA SER A 4 -9.10 8.35 -0.89
C SER A 4 -9.44 9.31 -2.04
N SER A 5 -10.01 10.47 -1.72
CA SER A 5 -10.32 11.56 -2.64
C SER A 5 -10.45 12.90 -1.89
N PRO A 6 -10.38 14.05 -2.59
CA PRO A 6 -10.59 15.36 -1.96
C PRO A 6 -11.98 15.52 -1.32
N GLU A 7 -13.01 14.92 -1.91
CA GLU A 7 -14.39 15.01 -1.42
C GLU A 7 -14.55 14.26 -0.09
N ILE A 8 -13.95 13.07 0.02
CA ILE A 8 -13.94 12.31 1.28
C ILE A 8 -13.12 13.04 2.33
N ALA A 9 -12.00 13.68 1.95
CA ALA A 9 -11.21 14.49 2.86
C ALA A 9 -12.03 15.69 3.38
N ALA A 10 -12.69 16.44 2.49
CA ALA A 10 -13.56 17.56 2.85
C ALA A 10 -14.66 17.14 3.82
N MET A 11 -15.34 16.03 3.53
CA MET A 11 -16.39 15.48 4.38
C MET A 11 -15.85 15.09 5.77
N ALA A 12 -14.74 14.38 5.82
CA ALA A 12 -14.11 13.97 7.07
C ALA A 12 -13.70 15.18 7.93
N ILE A 13 -13.14 16.21 7.30
CA ILE A 13 -12.76 17.46 7.98
C ILE A 13 -14.00 18.21 8.48
N GLY A 14 -15.09 18.22 7.70
CA GLY A 14 -16.38 18.77 8.13
C GLY A 14 -16.95 18.07 9.37
N PHE A 15 -16.60 16.81 9.61
CA PHE A 15 -16.93 16.08 10.84
C PHE A 15 -15.96 16.33 12.01
N GLY A 16 -14.99 17.24 11.86
CA GLY A 16 -14.09 17.64 12.95
C GLY A 16 -12.96 16.65 13.25
N VAL A 17 -12.55 15.81 12.27
CA VAL A 17 -11.39 14.93 12.47
C VAL A 17 -10.11 15.73 12.67
N GLY A 18 -9.24 15.29 13.58
CA GLY A 18 -7.95 15.95 13.83
C GLY A 18 -6.85 15.65 12.81
N GLY A 19 -7.12 14.83 11.79
CA GLY A 19 -6.12 14.47 10.79
C GLY A 19 -6.65 13.55 9.69
N ILE A 20 -6.00 13.63 8.53
CA ILE A 20 -6.32 12.86 7.32
C ILE A 20 -5.16 11.92 6.97
N VAL A 21 -5.51 10.68 6.66
CA VAL A 21 -4.61 9.73 5.99
C VAL A 21 -5.00 9.71 4.52
N ALA A 22 -4.26 10.44 3.69
CA ALA A 22 -4.50 10.54 2.26
C ALA A 22 -4.01 9.26 1.57
N GLN A 23 -4.94 8.37 1.24
CA GLN A 23 -4.66 7.11 0.55
C GLN A 23 -4.73 7.31 -0.97
N GLY A 24 -3.58 7.33 -1.62
CA GLY A 24 -3.48 7.38 -3.07
C GLY A 24 -3.87 6.06 -3.75
N SER A 25 -4.11 6.14 -5.06
CA SER A 25 -4.46 5.00 -5.93
C SER A 25 -3.40 3.88 -5.98
N GLU A 26 -2.18 4.17 -5.51
CA GLU A 26 -1.02 3.31 -5.45
C GLU A 26 -1.08 2.32 -4.27
N ALA A 27 -2.00 2.50 -3.32
CA ALA A 27 -2.13 1.67 -2.13
C ALA A 27 -2.52 0.21 -2.46
N GLY A 28 -2.01 -0.72 -1.66
CA GLY A 28 -2.43 -2.13 -1.65
C GLY A 28 -3.74 -2.33 -0.88
N GLY A 29 -4.39 -3.48 -1.05
CA GLY A 29 -5.65 -3.78 -0.39
C GLY A 29 -6.83 -3.02 -1.00
N HIS A 30 -7.80 -2.60 -0.19
CA HIS A 30 -8.95 -1.82 -0.65
C HIS A 30 -8.57 -0.40 -1.11
N ALA A 31 -8.10 -0.29 -2.35
CA ALA A 31 -7.78 0.97 -3.01
C ALA A 31 -9.04 1.56 -3.65
N ARG A 32 -9.92 2.15 -2.84
CA ARG A 32 -11.21 2.71 -3.30
C ARG A 32 -11.01 3.93 -4.21
N GLY A 33 -10.09 4.81 -3.87
CA GLY A 33 -9.76 6.00 -4.64
C GLY A 33 -9.15 5.71 -6.01
N ARG A 34 -9.20 6.73 -6.88
CA ARG A 34 -8.47 6.78 -8.16
C ARG A 34 -7.48 7.93 -8.21
N THR A 35 -7.51 8.83 -7.24
CA THR A 35 -6.62 9.99 -7.19
C THR A 35 -5.19 9.52 -6.88
N PRO A 36 -4.19 9.87 -7.70
CA PRO A 36 -2.78 9.67 -7.36
C PRO A 36 -2.42 10.35 -6.05
N LEU A 37 -1.50 9.75 -5.29
CA LEU A 37 -1.14 10.26 -3.97
C LEU A 37 -0.65 11.72 -4.02
N ASP A 38 0.19 12.06 -5.00
CA ASP A 38 0.77 13.41 -5.11
C ASP A 38 -0.30 14.49 -5.34
N ALA A 39 -1.27 14.22 -6.22
CA ALA A 39 -2.39 15.10 -6.49
C ALA A 39 -3.29 15.25 -5.24
N LEU A 40 -3.58 14.14 -4.56
CA LEU A 40 -4.40 14.16 -3.35
C LEU A 40 -3.75 15.00 -2.24
N LEU A 41 -2.45 14.82 -2.01
CA LEU A 41 -1.69 15.59 -1.01
C LEU A 41 -1.72 17.09 -1.32
N ARG A 42 -1.43 17.47 -2.57
CA ARG A 42 -1.43 18.89 -2.97
C ARG A 42 -2.79 19.54 -2.78
N ILE A 43 -3.87 18.87 -3.18
CA ILE A 43 -5.23 19.41 -3.06
C ILE A 43 -5.62 19.57 -1.59
N VAL A 44 -5.40 18.53 -0.77
CA VAL A 44 -5.77 18.58 0.66
C VAL A 44 -4.94 19.65 1.38
N ARG A 45 -3.62 19.69 1.17
CA ARG A 45 -2.77 20.71 1.81
C ARG A 45 -3.13 22.12 1.37
N HIS A 46 -3.47 22.33 0.09
CA HIS A 46 -3.89 23.64 -0.41
C HIS A 46 -5.17 24.14 0.27
N ASN A 47 -6.18 23.28 0.38
CA ASN A 47 -7.49 23.65 0.92
C ASN A 47 -7.51 23.70 2.46
N TRP A 48 -6.69 22.89 3.13
CA TRP A 48 -6.62 22.81 4.59
C TRP A 48 -5.15 22.84 5.06
N PRO A 49 -4.52 24.03 5.09
CA PRO A 49 -3.09 24.19 5.31
C PRO A 49 -2.62 23.70 6.68
N ASP A 50 -3.51 23.67 7.69
CA ASP A 50 -3.17 23.29 9.07
C ASP A 50 -3.59 21.86 9.43
N MET A 51 -4.23 21.12 8.50
CA MET A 51 -4.68 19.76 8.76
C MET A 51 -3.48 18.81 8.87
N LEU A 52 -3.44 17.99 9.93
CA LEU A 52 -2.47 16.89 10.03
C LEU A 52 -2.70 15.92 8.87
N LEU A 53 -1.71 15.74 8.01
CA LEU A 53 -1.83 15.00 6.76
C LEU A 53 -0.77 13.89 6.67
N LEU A 54 -1.21 12.64 6.76
CA LEU A 54 -0.37 11.47 6.54
C LEU A 54 -0.55 10.95 5.12
N ALA A 55 0.54 10.73 4.40
CA ALA A 55 0.52 10.16 3.06
C ALA A 55 0.52 8.63 3.10
N ALA A 56 -0.38 7.99 2.34
CA ALA A 56 -0.48 6.54 2.27
C ALA A 56 -0.61 6.04 0.82
N GLY A 57 0.07 4.94 0.50
CA GLY A 57 0.02 4.30 -0.83
C GLY A 57 1.30 4.53 -1.64
N GLY A 58 1.84 3.47 -2.23
CA GLY A 58 3.08 3.54 -3.02
C GLY A 58 4.38 3.80 -2.23
N ILE A 59 4.30 4.14 -0.94
CA ILE A 59 5.47 4.43 -0.09
C ILE A 59 6.03 3.13 0.47
N SER A 60 7.24 2.76 0.05
CA SER A 60 7.94 1.56 0.52
C SER A 60 9.44 1.75 0.69
N ASP A 61 9.94 2.98 0.48
CA ASP A 61 11.31 3.38 0.77
C ASP A 61 11.37 4.85 1.21
N GLY A 62 12.55 5.30 1.62
CA GLY A 62 12.75 6.68 2.08
C GLY A 62 12.69 7.74 0.99
N THR A 63 12.93 7.37 -0.28
CA THR A 63 12.82 8.32 -1.39
C THR A 63 11.36 8.68 -1.64
N ALA A 64 10.48 7.68 -1.66
CA ALA A 64 9.03 7.87 -1.75
C ALA A 64 8.50 8.61 -0.52
N ALA A 65 9.01 8.30 0.68
CA ALA A 65 8.63 9.02 1.89
C ALA A 65 9.01 10.51 1.81
N ALA A 66 10.23 10.83 1.40
CA ALA A 66 10.66 12.22 1.23
C ALA A 66 9.90 12.96 0.12
N ALA A 67 9.54 12.27 -0.96
CA ALA A 67 8.69 12.84 -2.01
C ALA A 67 7.29 13.22 -1.47
N ALA A 68 6.67 12.35 -0.66
CA ALA A 68 5.39 12.61 -0.03
C ALA A 68 5.44 13.79 0.96
N LEU A 69 6.48 13.85 1.79
CA LEU A 69 6.73 14.98 2.69
C LEU A 69 6.93 16.29 1.91
N ARG A 70 7.68 16.29 0.80
CA ARG A 70 7.81 17.46 -0.08
C ARG A 70 6.49 17.87 -0.75
N ALA A 71 5.57 16.92 -0.97
CA ALA A 71 4.25 17.19 -1.52
C ALA A 71 3.26 17.77 -0.49
N GLY A 72 3.69 17.96 0.77
CA GLY A 72 2.90 18.61 1.82
C GLY A 72 2.36 17.67 2.88
N ALA A 73 2.78 16.40 2.93
CA ALA A 73 2.48 15.52 4.05
C ALA A 73 3.32 15.84 5.28
N ASP A 74 2.75 15.64 6.47
CA ASP A 74 3.44 15.75 7.77
C ASP A 74 4.10 14.44 8.19
N GLY A 75 3.67 13.33 7.58
CA GLY A 75 4.18 12.00 7.83
C GLY A 75 3.71 11.00 6.78
N VAL A 76 4.14 9.75 6.93
CA VAL A 76 3.81 8.67 6.00
C VAL A 76 3.19 7.49 6.75
N TRP A 77 2.23 6.83 6.10
CA TRP A 77 1.61 5.59 6.56
C TRP A 77 2.03 4.47 5.61
N VAL A 78 2.82 3.53 6.15
CA VAL A 78 3.50 2.48 5.37
C VAL A 78 2.79 1.14 5.56
N GLY A 79 2.53 0.44 4.46
CA GLY A 79 1.89 -0.89 4.48
C GLY A 79 2.81 -1.97 3.91
N THR A 80 2.93 -2.02 2.57
CA THR A 80 3.63 -3.09 1.84
C THR A 80 5.05 -3.38 2.32
N ALA A 81 5.84 -2.36 2.67
CA ALA A 81 7.19 -2.58 3.20
C ALA A 81 7.17 -3.31 4.56
N LEU A 82 6.20 -3.02 5.43
CA LEU A 82 6.10 -3.62 6.76
C LEU A 82 5.54 -5.05 6.73
N VAL A 83 4.96 -5.50 5.61
CA VAL A 83 4.62 -6.93 5.45
C VAL A 83 5.88 -7.80 5.41
N ALA A 84 7.00 -7.25 4.92
CA ALA A 84 8.30 -7.93 4.92
C ALA A 84 9.06 -7.80 6.26
N ALA A 85 8.42 -7.27 7.31
CA ALA A 85 9.02 -7.24 8.64
C ALA A 85 9.06 -8.65 9.24
N THR A 86 10.12 -9.01 9.97
CA THR A 86 10.20 -10.30 10.68
C THR A 86 9.09 -10.49 11.72
N GLU A 87 8.56 -9.39 12.24
CA GLU A 87 7.51 -9.31 13.23
C GLU A 87 6.10 -9.33 12.61
N ALA A 88 5.99 -9.22 11.29
CA ALA A 88 4.70 -9.23 10.61
C ALA A 88 4.04 -10.61 10.75
N ASN A 89 2.75 -10.64 11.12
CA ASN A 89 1.95 -11.87 11.12
C ASN A 89 1.54 -12.29 9.69
N ALA A 90 2.49 -12.27 8.76
CA ALA A 90 2.33 -12.67 7.38
C ALA A 90 3.00 -14.03 7.17
N HIS A 91 2.37 -14.92 6.40
CA HIS A 91 2.99 -16.18 6.07
C HIS A 91 4.31 -15.96 5.29
N PRO A 92 5.37 -16.77 5.50
CA PRO A 92 6.64 -16.62 4.78
C PRO A 92 6.51 -16.62 3.26
N GLU A 93 5.53 -17.37 2.72
CA GLU A 93 5.22 -17.37 1.28
C GLU A 93 4.79 -15.99 0.77
N TYR A 94 4.02 -15.23 1.57
CA TYR A 94 3.63 -13.87 1.21
C TYR A 94 4.84 -12.95 1.17
N GLN A 95 5.68 -13.00 2.20
CA GLN A 95 6.90 -12.20 2.27
C GLN A 95 7.83 -12.51 1.08
N ARG A 96 8.01 -13.80 0.76
CA ARG A 96 8.78 -14.25 -0.40
C ARG A 96 8.22 -13.70 -1.72
N ARG A 97 6.90 -13.79 -1.93
CA ARG A 97 6.26 -13.27 -3.16
C ARG A 97 6.40 -11.75 -3.32
N LEU A 98 6.39 -10.98 -2.22
CA LEU A 98 6.64 -9.53 -2.30
C LEU A 98 8.03 -9.23 -2.88
N ILE A 99 9.04 -10.04 -2.55
CA ILE A 99 10.41 -9.90 -3.03
C ILE A 99 10.55 -10.39 -4.48
N ASP A 100 9.94 -11.53 -4.79
CA ASP A 100 10.05 -12.21 -6.09
C ASP A 100 9.24 -11.54 -7.21
N MET A 101 8.29 -10.64 -6.87
CA MET A 101 7.39 -9.98 -7.82
C MET A 101 7.49 -8.44 -7.81
N PRO A 102 8.69 -7.85 -8.04
CA PRO A 102 8.89 -6.41 -7.93
C PRO A 102 8.04 -5.65 -8.95
N GLY A 103 7.30 -4.64 -8.49
CA GLY A 103 6.47 -3.76 -9.33
C GLY A 103 5.23 -4.41 -9.96
N LYS A 104 4.97 -5.70 -9.70
CA LYS A 104 3.86 -6.45 -10.33
C LYS A 104 2.61 -6.41 -9.46
N THR A 105 1.83 -5.33 -9.58
CA THR A 105 0.50 -5.26 -8.94
C THR A 105 -0.59 -4.97 -9.95
N LEU A 106 -1.80 -5.44 -9.68
CA LEU A 106 -2.98 -5.11 -10.47
C LEU A 106 -4.13 -4.73 -9.54
N ARG A 107 -5.09 -3.98 -10.09
CA ARG A 107 -6.32 -3.60 -9.39
C ARG A 107 -7.50 -4.34 -10.01
N THR A 108 -8.27 -5.02 -9.19
CA THR A 108 -9.34 -5.95 -9.57
C THR A 108 -10.59 -5.71 -8.71
N ARG A 109 -11.74 -6.23 -9.13
CA ARG A 109 -12.97 -6.34 -8.33
C ARG A 109 -13.36 -7.79 -8.03
N ALA A 110 -12.53 -8.76 -8.44
CA ALA A 110 -12.81 -10.18 -8.38
C ALA A 110 -12.60 -10.79 -6.98
N PHE A 111 -12.44 -9.97 -5.94
CA PHE A 111 -12.08 -10.41 -4.60
C PHE A 111 -13.30 -10.61 -3.70
N GLY A 112 -13.33 -11.78 -3.04
CA GLY A 112 -14.11 -12.12 -1.83
C GLY A 112 -15.63 -12.03 -1.90
N PRO A 113 -16.38 -13.02 -1.36
CA PRO A 113 -17.79 -12.81 -1.04
C PRO A 113 -18.00 -11.77 0.07
N GLU A 114 -16.97 -11.50 0.88
CA GLU A 114 -17.03 -10.60 2.04
C GLU A 114 -17.03 -9.11 1.64
N TRP A 115 -16.47 -8.80 0.47
CA TRP A 115 -16.37 -7.43 -0.06
C TRP A 115 -16.70 -7.41 -1.55
N PRO A 116 -17.93 -7.83 -1.93
CA PRO A 116 -18.30 -7.95 -3.33
C PRO A 116 -18.14 -6.58 -3.98
N ASP A 117 -17.61 -6.59 -5.21
CA ASP A 117 -17.54 -5.38 -6.03
C ASP A 117 -16.68 -4.25 -5.43
N GLN A 118 -15.79 -4.56 -4.49
CA GLN A 118 -14.86 -3.56 -3.95
C GLN A 118 -13.53 -3.61 -4.70
N PRO A 119 -13.03 -2.45 -5.20
CA PRO A 119 -11.72 -2.41 -5.83
C PRO A 119 -10.63 -2.81 -4.83
N TYR A 120 -9.76 -3.72 -5.27
CA TYR A 120 -8.68 -4.28 -4.47
C TYR A 120 -7.38 -4.33 -5.28
N ARG A 121 -6.25 -3.96 -4.66
CA ARG A 121 -4.93 -4.03 -5.28
C ARG A 121 -4.06 -5.08 -4.58
N LEU A 122 -3.49 -5.96 -5.38
CA LEU A 122 -2.64 -7.05 -4.92
C LEU A 122 -1.55 -7.38 -5.95
N LEU A 123 -0.63 -8.28 -5.58
CA LEU A 123 0.33 -8.85 -6.53
C LEU A 123 -0.41 -9.49 -7.72
N ALA A 124 0.12 -9.26 -8.92
CA ALA A 124 -0.43 -9.76 -10.16
C ALA A 124 -0.03 -11.23 -10.41
N THR A 125 -0.57 -12.16 -9.62
CA THR A 125 -0.32 -13.60 -9.79
C THR A 125 -1.17 -14.16 -10.96
N PRO A 126 -0.82 -15.33 -11.53
CA PRO A 126 -1.64 -15.96 -12.57
C PRO A 126 -3.11 -16.14 -12.17
N ALA A 127 -3.38 -16.52 -10.92
CA ALA A 127 -4.76 -16.66 -10.42
C ALA A 127 -5.54 -15.34 -10.47
N VAL A 128 -4.89 -14.20 -10.19
CA VAL A 128 -5.52 -12.89 -10.27
C VAL A 128 -5.80 -12.50 -11.72
N HIS A 129 -4.88 -12.79 -12.64
CA HIS A 129 -5.11 -12.58 -14.08
C HIS A 129 -6.27 -13.42 -14.61
N SER A 130 -6.33 -14.70 -14.24
CA SER A 130 -7.44 -15.59 -14.62
C SER A 130 -8.78 -15.13 -14.02
N ALA A 131 -8.77 -14.61 -12.79
CA ALA A 131 -9.95 -14.06 -12.14
C ALA A 131 -10.47 -12.77 -12.79
N GLU A 132 -9.59 -11.91 -13.32
CA GLU A 132 -10.01 -10.75 -14.10
C GLU A 132 -10.58 -11.15 -15.47
N ALA A 133 -10.07 -12.22 -16.07
CA ALA A 133 -10.53 -12.72 -17.36
C ALA A 133 -11.88 -13.46 -17.29
N SER A 134 -12.27 -13.96 -16.12
CA SER A 134 -13.52 -14.70 -15.92
C SER A 134 -14.32 -14.11 -14.77
N ALA A 135 -15.52 -13.60 -15.07
CA ALA A 135 -16.48 -13.12 -14.07
C ALA A 135 -16.99 -14.24 -13.13
N ALA A 136 -16.60 -15.50 -13.35
CA ALA A 136 -16.97 -16.61 -12.49
C ALA A 136 -16.35 -16.43 -11.09
N GLN A 137 -17.22 -16.33 -10.09
CA GLN A 137 -16.82 -16.47 -8.70
C GLN A 137 -16.27 -17.88 -8.47
N HIS A 138 -14.96 -18.02 -8.29
CA HIS A 138 -14.39 -19.22 -7.68
C HIS A 138 -14.87 -19.29 -6.23
N ASN A 139 -15.84 -20.19 -5.99
CA ASN A 139 -16.44 -20.45 -4.68
C ASN A 139 -15.80 -21.66 -3.97
N GLY A 140 -14.62 -22.10 -4.42
CA GLY A 140 -13.90 -23.22 -3.82
C GLY A 140 -13.10 -22.80 -2.59
N THR A 141 -13.08 -23.67 -1.57
CA THR A 141 -12.12 -23.61 -0.47
C THR A 141 -10.73 -23.92 -1.00
N ILE A 142 -9.79 -22.97 -0.89
CA ILE A 142 -8.41 -23.10 -1.36
C ILE A 142 -7.43 -23.45 -0.23
N GLY A 143 -7.89 -23.40 1.01
CA GLY A 143 -7.03 -23.64 2.16
C GLY A 143 -7.79 -23.54 3.47
N ARG A 144 -7.02 -23.49 4.56
CA ARG A 144 -7.53 -23.31 5.91
C ARG A 144 -6.61 -22.38 6.68
N THR A 145 -7.18 -21.63 7.60
CA THR A 145 -6.44 -20.82 8.57
C THR A 145 -7.18 -20.82 9.91
N ARG A 146 -6.63 -20.10 10.89
CA ARG A 146 -7.30 -19.83 12.16
C ARG A 146 -7.50 -18.33 12.34
N LEU A 147 -8.74 -17.92 12.60
CA LEU A 147 -9.06 -16.54 12.90
C LEU A 147 -8.79 -16.26 14.37
N PHE A 148 -8.10 -15.14 14.63
CA PHE A 148 -7.76 -14.67 15.96
C PHE A 148 -7.05 -15.75 16.82
N PRO A 149 -5.87 -16.23 16.40
CA PRO A 149 -5.21 -17.38 17.03
C PRO A 149 -4.87 -17.15 18.52
N HIS A 150 -4.71 -15.89 18.94
CA HIS A 150 -4.45 -15.51 20.34
C HIS A 150 -5.72 -15.23 21.17
N SER A 151 -6.91 -15.47 20.62
CA SER A 151 -8.17 -15.37 21.36
C SER A 151 -9.13 -16.50 21.01
N VAL A 152 -10.04 -16.30 20.04
CA VAL A 152 -11.11 -17.26 19.71
C VAL A 152 -10.56 -18.50 18.99
N ASN A 153 -9.45 -18.36 18.27
CA ASN A 153 -8.73 -19.44 17.60
C ASN A 153 -9.63 -20.36 16.73
N LEU A 154 -10.50 -19.72 15.94
CA LEU A 154 -11.57 -20.38 15.19
C LEU A 154 -11.02 -20.93 13.86
N PRO A 155 -11.22 -22.24 13.54
CA PRO A 155 -10.93 -22.76 12.21
C PRO A 155 -11.74 -22.04 11.14
N TYR A 156 -11.08 -21.66 10.05
CA TYR A 156 -11.71 -20.99 8.91
C TYR A 156 -11.29 -21.68 7.63
N ASP A 157 -12.25 -22.29 6.94
CA ASP A 157 -12.07 -22.77 5.57
C ASP A 157 -11.94 -21.54 4.67
N LEU A 158 -10.76 -21.37 4.06
CA LEU A 158 -10.37 -20.18 3.34
C LEU A 158 -10.93 -20.24 1.90
N PRO A 159 -11.91 -19.41 1.52
CA PRO A 159 -12.40 -19.36 0.16
C PRO A 159 -11.33 -18.76 -0.77
N ALA A 160 -11.39 -19.08 -2.06
CA ALA A 160 -10.55 -18.41 -3.04
C ALA A 160 -10.70 -16.89 -2.95
N ARG A 161 -9.58 -16.16 -2.98
CA ARG A 161 -9.58 -14.69 -3.01
C ARG A 161 -10.30 -14.06 -1.80
N SER A 162 -9.98 -14.47 -0.57
CA SER A 162 -10.67 -14.04 0.66
C SER A 162 -9.80 -13.33 1.70
N ALA A 163 -8.70 -13.95 2.14
CA ALA A 163 -7.81 -13.38 3.16
C ALA A 163 -6.34 -13.58 2.78
N ALA A 164 -5.50 -12.65 3.26
CA ALA A 164 -4.06 -12.79 3.15
C ALA A 164 -3.57 -13.91 4.09
N PRO A 165 -2.57 -14.70 3.67
CA PRO A 165 -2.11 -15.82 4.47
C PRO A 165 -1.31 -15.36 5.70
N THR A 166 -1.56 -16.04 6.81
CA THR A 166 -0.92 -15.90 8.12
C THR A 166 -0.09 -17.16 8.41
N PRO A 167 0.76 -17.20 9.46
CA PRO A 167 1.53 -18.40 9.80
C PRO A 167 0.69 -19.68 9.98
N GLU A 168 -0.56 -19.55 10.41
CA GLU A 168 -1.50 -20.68 10.58
C GLU A 168 -2.17 -21.13 9.28
N THR A 169 -1.94 -20.41 8.19
CA THR A 169 -2.57 -20.68 6.89
C THR A 169 -1.88 -21.85 6.18
N SER A 170 -2.67 -22.73 5.57
CA SER A 170 -2.21 -23.79 4.68
C SER A 170 -3.16 -23.94 3.49
N GLY A 171 -2.66 -24.36 2.33
CA GLY A 171 -3.49 -24.57 1.15
C GLY A 171 -2.77 -24.27 -0.15
N ASP A 172 -3.55 -23.94 -1.17
CA ASP A 172 -3.07 -23.56 -2.49
C ASP A 172 -2.58 -22.11 -2.53
N TRP A 173 -1.26 -21.94 -2.46
CA TRP A 173 -0.59 -20.64 -2.51
C TRP A 173 -0.80 -19.87 -3.81
N GLU A 174 -1.07 -20.54 -4.93
CA GLU A 174 -1.25 -19.84 -6.21
C GLU A 174 -2.60 -19.13 -6.28
N SER A 175 -3.62 -19.70 -5.62
CA SER A 175 -4.97 -19.14 -5.54
C SER A 175 -5.17 -18.14 -4.39
N MET A 176 -4.19 -18.01 -3.49
CA MET A 176 -4.21 -17.04 -2.39
C MET A 176 -3.93 -15.62 -2.86
N VAL A 177 -4.21 -14.66 -1.97
CA VAL A 177 -4.04 -13.23 -2.25
C VAL A 177 -2.91 -12.62 -1.47
N TYR A 178 -2.26 -11.66 -2.12
CA TYR A 178 -1.06 -11.00 -1.61
C TYR A 178 -1.20 -9.47 -1.76
N PRO A 179 -1.93 -8.79 -0.84
CA PRO A 179 -2.22 -7.35 -0.93
C PRO A 179 -0.97 -6.46 -0.97
N ALA A 180 -0.68 -5.85 -2.11
CA ALA A 180 0.54 -5.07 -2.30
C ALA A 180 0.24 -3.77 -3.04
N GLY A 181 0.85 -2.69 -2.59
CA GLY A 181 0.83 -1.40 -3.29
C GLY A 181 1.87 -1.36 -4.41
N GLN A 182 1.79 -0.33 -5.24
CA GLN A 182 2.73 -0.16 -6.36
C GLN A 182 4.18 0.08 -5.91
N GLY A 183 4.40 0.42 -4.63
CA GLY A 183 5.71 0.53 -4.00
C GLY A 183 6.42 -0.81 -3.77
N VAL A 184 5.78 -1.95 -4.04
CA VAL A 184 6.35 -3.29 -3.77
C VAL A 184 7.71 -3.53 -4.42
N GLY A 185 8.02 -2.86 -5.53
CA GLY A 185 9.34 -2.94 -6.16
C GLY A 185 10.52 -2.47 -5.28
N ALA A 186 10.26 -1.74 -4.20
CA ALA A 186 11.28 -1.35 -3.22
C ALA A 186 11.52 -2.40 -2.12
N VAL A 187 10.65 -3.41 -1.99
CA VAL A 187 10.79 -4.48 -1.00
C VAL A 187 11.77 -5.53 -1.54
N ARG A 188 12.94 -5.63 -0.90
CA ARG A 188 14.05 -6.47 -1.40
C ARG A 188 14.47 -7.61 -0.48
N ARG A 189 14.13 -7.52 0.80
CA ARG A 189 14.49 -8.51 1.82
C ARG A 189 13.47 -8.52 2.94
N ILE A 190 13.44 -9.62 3.67
CA ILE A 190 12.83 -9.70 5.00
C ILE A 190 13.84 -9.11 5.99
N ALA A 191 13.39 -8.22 6.87
CA ALA A 191 14.24 -7.58 7.87
C ALA A 191 13.42 -7.19 9.11
N PRO A 192 14.05 -6.94 10.27
CA PRO A 192 13.34 -6.36 11.42
C PRO A 192 12.64 -5.05 11.07
N ALA A 193 11.47 -4.80 11.65
CA ALA A 193 10.70 -3.57 11.40
C ALA A 193 11.53 -2.31 11.70
N ALA A 194 12.33 -2.34 12.76
CA ALA A 194 13.24 -1.26 13.13
C ALA A 194 14.22 -0.93 12.00
N GLU A 195 14.85 -1.95 11.40
CA GLU A 195 15.81 -1.79 10.31
C GLU A 195 15.14 -1.21 9.05
N ILE A 196 13.93 -1.65 8.73
CA ILE A 196 13.14 -1.11 7.60
C ILE A 196 12.90 0.39 7.82
N ILE A 197 12.45 0.78 9.01
CA ILE A 197 12.18 2.20 9.34
C ILE A 197 13.47 3.03 9.34
N GLU A 198 14.55 2.54 9.96
CA GLU A 198 15.85 3.21 9.98
C GLU A 198 16.38 3.44 8.57
N GLN A 199 16.28 2.42 7.70
CA GLN A 199 16.67 2.54 6.31
C GLN A 199 15.82 3.60 5.58
N MET A 200 14.51 3.60 5.77
CA MET A 200 13.62 4.62 5.18
C MET A 200 13.98 6.02 5.67
N MET A 201 14.22 6.22 6.96
CA MET A 201 14.59 7.52 7.50
C MET A 201 15.95 8.00 6.99
N SER A 202 16.93 7.10 6.90
CA SER A 202 18.27 7.39 6.36
C SER A 202 18.20 7.81 4.89
N GLN A 203 17.47 7.06 4.06
CA GLN A 203 17.24 7.38 2.65
C GLN A 203 16.51 8.71 2.47
N ALA A 204 15.48 8.97 3.28
CA ALA A 204 14.74 10.23 3.24
C ALA A 204 15.64 11.43 3.58
N ARG A 205 16.45 11.31 4.64
CA ARG A 205 17.46 12.34 5.01
C ARG A 205 18.44 12.58 3.86
N ALA A 206 18.99 11.50 3.28
CA ALA A 206 19.92 11.61 2.16
C ALA A 206 19.29 12.33 0.95
N TYR A 207 18.00 12.11 0.70
CA TYR A 207 17.27 12.77 -0.38
C TYR A 207 17.14 14.30 -0.19
N TYR A 208 17.09 14.79 1.06
CA TYR A 208 17.14 16.23 1.35
C TYR A 208 18.55 16.81 1.35
N CYS A 209 19.57 16.02 1.66
CA CYS A 209 20.96 16.48 1.67
C CYS A 209 21.63 16.52 0.29
N ARG A 210 21.01 15.97 -0.76
CA ARG A 210 21.55 16.06 -2.13
C ARG A 210 21.52 17.53 -2.59
N PRO A 211 22.64 18.08 -3.12
CA PRO A 211 22.64 19.40 -3.73
C PRO A 211 21.56 19.43 -4.82
N ARG A 212 20.73 20.48 -4.82
CA ARG A 212 19.89 20.76 -6.00
C ARG A 212 20.85 20.89 -7.18
N GLN A 213 20.75 20.01 -8.17
CA GLN A 213 21.39 20.27 -9.45
C GLN A 213 20.79 21.59 -9.97
N GLY A 214 21.56 22.68 -9.81
CA GLY A 214 21.19 23.98 -10.33
C GLY A 214 21.09 23.89 -11.84
N SER A 215 20.03 24.48 -12.38
CA SER A 215 19.95 24.83 -13.79
C SER A 215 21.22 25.58 -14.19
N ALA A 216 22.10 24.92 -14.94
CA ALA A 216 23.27 25.56 -15.48
C ALA A 216 22.84 26.66 -16.46
N GLY A 217 23.27 27.88 -16.15
CA GLY A 217 23.41 29.08 -16.98
C GLY A 217 22.71 29.13 -18.33
N GLY A 218 21.61 29.88 -18.39
CA GLY A 218 21.19 30.60 -19.59
C GLY A 218 21.60 32.06 -19.46
N ASN A 219 22.89 32.35 -19.63
CA ASN A 219 23.33 33.71 -19.95
C ASN A 219 23.11 33.87 -21.46
N ALA A 220 21.98 34.43 -21.85
CA ALA A 220 21.80 34.96 -23.20
C ALA A 220 22.06 36.46 -23.10
N ASP A 221 23.26 36.85 -23.51
CA ASP A 221 23.63 38.23 -23.74
C ASP A 221 22.61 38.88 -24.68
N ILE A 222 22.15 40.06 -24.27
CA ILE A 222 21.39 40.99 -25.09
C ILE A 222 22.41 41.71 -25.97
N GLN A 223 22.45 41.38 -27.26
CA GLN A 223 22.82 42.30 -28.34
C GLN A 223 21.93 42.06 -29.55
#